data_AF-A0A4Q7E059-F1
#
_entry.id   AF-A0A4Q7E059-F1
#
_cell.length_a   1.000
_cell.length_b   1.000
_cell.length_c   1.000
_cell.angle_alpha   90.00
_cell.angle_beta   90.00
_cell.angle_gamma   90.00
#
_symmetry.space_group_name_H-M   'P 1'
#
loop_
_entity.id
_entity.type
_entity.pdbx_description
1 polymer ?
#
loop_
_entity_poly.entity_id
_entity_poly.type
_entity_poly.pdbx_seq_one_letter_code
_entity_poly.pdbx_strand_id
1 'polypeptide(L)'
;MVLGDSLKNRFAGRGWSGPALFGAGLVSGLAVAIAVGTLYPTISSPGLQPSSTDSETDSAADADEALVPEAAASVDLAAQFTDTQAVRLTRRRLEQEAIADANLARSKELAVQGIATRDAGRADGEETLAELQQQEYLWEAALRQLDQIPESSSVAEVAAARRETYQAILEPVKEDIRELQSAFLAEIAESTGRPHAIRITLCHLDGTCLDYKGDQPPASPASLIKLPVAVVLMKKLTDEGIDIDEPMYIDAHNFTENARGAKIFVTETYPIREVMVRMIKESNNIATNQLLDYLGWEYMDQALQELGYEQTKIRTKLTGNRISPTKNRSVGRNVMTTNEITEMMRQVYTFEGSGSDEILDAMVGQYDWDFGYTAISKLRNKRVAWIGEKTGQNSNVIGSSTALKIDDERYVLTVTIDNSGNQHMLRQVMGDVIQHVLDEGHLVPVTR
;
A
#
# COMPACT_ATOMS: atom_id res chain seq x y z
N MET A 1 2.26 55.25 1.39
CA MET A 1 1.04 56.04 1.14
C MET A 1 -0.09 55.05 0.92
N VAL A 2 -0.87 54.68 1.93
CA VAL A 2 -1.99 55.44 2.53
C VAL A 2 -3.17 55.59 1.58
N LEU A 3 -4.18 54.75 1.86
CA LEU A 3 -5.64 54.91 1.86
C LEU A 3 -6.42 55.17 0.56
N GLY A 4 -7.53 54.44 0.45
CA GLY A 4 -8.63 54.70 -0.46
C GLY A 4 -9.82 53.75 -0.28
N ASP A 5 -10.32 53.57 0.95
CA ASP A 5 -11.65 53.02 1.24
C ASP A 5 -12.75 53.91 0.66
N SER A 6 -13.76 53.33 0.02
CA SER A 6 -15.14 53.87 -0.03
C SER A 6 -16.10 52.92 -0.77
N LEU A 7 -17.02 52.28 -0.06
CA LEU A 7 -18.48 52.40 -0.25
C LEU A 7 -19.26 51.27 0.45
N LYS A 8 -19.82 51.62 1.61
CA LYS A 8 -20.99 50.98 2.22
C LYS A 8 -22.27 51.56 1.58
N ASN A 9 -23.25 50.72 1.24
CA ASN A 9 -24.52 50.59 1.98
C ASN A 9 -25.70 49.98 1.16
N ARG A 10 -26.40 49.06 1.86
CA ARG A 10 -27.87 48.86 1.98
C ARG A 10 -28.66 48.17 0.84
N PHE A 11 -29.22 47.00 1.20
CA PHE A 11 -30.66 46.66 1.32
C PHE A 11 -30.75 45.41 2.24
N ALA A 12 -31.26 45.47 3.48
CA ALA A 12 -32.66 45.18 3.89
C ALA A 12 -33.36 44.16 2.96
N GLY A 13 -33.88 43.00 3.37
CA GLY A 13 -34.32 42.45 4.64
C GLY A 13 -35.57 41.62 4.34
N ARG A 14 -35.63 40.33 4.74
CA ARG A 14 -36.88 39.56 4.87
C ARG A 14 -36.60 38.29 5.66
N GLY A 15 -37.19 38.23 6.86
CA GLY A 15 -37.27 37.03 7.67
C GLY A 15 -38.40 36.12 7.21
N TRP A 16 -38.29 34.84 7.53
CA TRP A 16 -39.42 33.93 7.59
C TRP A 16 -39.20 32.90 8.69
N SER A 17 -40.27 32.64 9.43
CA SER A 17 -40.33 31.88 10.68
C SER A 17 -41.44 30.83 10.57
N GLY A 18 -41.06 29.55 10.76
CA GLY A 18 -41.87 28.44 11.30
C GLY A 18 -43.04 27.87 10.46
N PRO A 19 -43.64 26.73 10.86
CA PRO A 19 -43.42 25.96 12.11
C PRO A 19 -43.14 24.45 11.94
N ALA A 20 -42.80 23.81 13.07
CA ALA A 20 -42.69 22.37 13.29
C ALA A 20 -44.06 21.67 13.42
N LEU A 21 -44.11 20.35 13.19
CA LEU A 21 -45.11 19.45 13.79
C LEU A 21 -44.66 17.98 13.79
N PHE A 22 -45.17 17.28 14.79
CA PHE A 22 -44.80 16.00 15.43
C PHE A 22 -45.20 14.71 14.69
N GLY A 23 -44.58 13.58 15.10
CA GLY A 23 -45.09 12.21 14.96
C GLY A 23 -43.99 11.17 15.24
N ALA A 24 -43.65 10.86 16.49
CA ALA A 24 -44.18 9.77 17.33
C ALA A 24 -44.03 8.33 16.76
N GLY A 25 -43.03 7.62 17.30
CA GLY A 25 -43.14 6.27 17.88
C GLY A 25 -43.41 5.06 16.98
N LEU A 26 -42.44 4.13 16.94
CA LEU A 26 -42.71 2.71 17.21
C LEU A 26 -41.43 1.97 17.60
N VAL A 27 -41.43 1.51 18.83
CA VAL A 27 -40.50 0.54 19.43
C VAL A 27 -40.88 -0.85 18.93
N SER A 28 -39.91 -1.62 18.46
CA SER A 28 -40.02 -3.08 18.34
C SER A 28 -38.62 -3.67 18.40
N GLY A 29 -38.25 -4.19 19.57
CA GLY A 29 -37.13 -5.11 19.68
C GLY A 29 -37.57 -6.53 19.32
N LEU A 30 -36.64 -7.34 18.81
CA LEU A 30 -36.52 -8.74 19.24
C LEU A 30 -35.18 -9.34 18.80
N ALA A 31 -34.55 -9.98 19.80
CA ALA A 31 -33.77 -11.22 19.74
C ALA A 31 -32.51 -11.30 18.85
N VAL A 32 -31.39 -11.08 19.53
CA VAL A 32 -30.10 -11.72 19.27
C VAL A 32 -30.21 -13.22 19.57
N ALA A 33 -29.82 -14.07 18.62
CA ALA A 33 -29.55 -15.48 18.86
C ALA A 33 -28.09 -15.77 18.51
N ILE A 34 -27.30 -16.05 19.55
CA ILE A 34 -25.90 -16.50 19.49
C ILE A 34 -25.93 -18.02 19.33
N ALA A 35 -25.32 -18.54 18.27
CA ALA A 35 -25.04 -19.97 18.11
C ALA A 35 -23.52 -20.17 18.14
N VAL A 36 -23.04 -20.69 19.28
CA VAL A 36 -21.68 -21.20 19.48
C VAL A 36 -21.65 -22.64 18.95
N GLY A 37 -20.83 -22.88 17.92
CA GLY A 37 -20.60 -24.21 17.36
C GLY A 37 -19.11 -24.52 17.34
N THR A 38 -18.64 -25.20 18.38
CA THR A 38 -17.29 -25.79 18.49
C THR A 38 -17.27 -27.15 17.79
N LEU A 39 -16.37 -27.37 16.84
CA LEU A 39 -15.99 -28.72 16.39
C LEU A 39 -14.48 -28.81 16.14
N TYR A 40 -13.82 -29.56 17.02
CA TYR A 40 -12.47 -30.10 16.84
C TYR A 40 -12.53 -31.39 15.99
N PRO A 41 -11.48 -31.69 15.19
CA PRO A 41 -11.36 -32.96 14.49
C PRO A 41 -10.71 -34.03 15.38
N THR A 42 -11.32 -35.22 15.43
CA THR A 42 -10.74 -36.43 16.03
C THR A 42 -9.98 -37.25 14.98
N ILE A 43 -8.69 -37.43 15.22
CA ILE A 43 -7.82 -38.45 14.62
C ILE A 43 -8.11 -39.79 15.28
N SER A 44 -8.27 -40.85 14.48
CA SER A 44 -8.10 -42.24 14.94
C SER A 44 -7.56 -43.12 13.80
N SER A 45 -6.30 -43.50 13.90
CA SER A 45 -5.71 -44.70 13.28
C SER A 45 -6.32 -45.97 13.91
N PRO A 46 -6.30 -47.12 13.22
CA PRO A 46 -5.23 -48.12 13.40
C PRO A 46 -4.86 -48.82 12.06
N GLY A 47 -3.70 -49.44 11.84
CA GLY A 47 -2.82 -50.15 12.75
C GLY A 47 -2.88 -51.66 12.47
N LEU A 48 -1.88 -52.17 11.72
CA LEU A 48 -1.28 -53.52 11.74
C LEU A 48 -2.07 -54.75 11.25
N GLN A 49 -1.60 -55.31 10.11
CA GLN A 49 -1.00 -56.67 9.85
C GLN A 49 -1.64 -57.94 10.47
N PRO A 50 -1.40 -59.19 9.97
CA PRO A 50 -0.25 -59.67 9.16
C PRO A 50 -0.57 -60.73 8.05
N SER A 51 0.49 -61.10 7.29
CA SER A 51 0.90 -62.43 6.73
C SER A 51 -0.17 -63.39 6.15
N SER A 52 0.01 -64.13 5.06
CA SER A 52 1.16 -64.90 4.56
C SER A 52 0.83 -65.51 3.18
N THR A 53 1.87 -65.75 2.37
CA THR A 53 2.09 -66.85 1.40
C THR A 53 0.89 -67.51 0.70
N ASP A 54 0.93 -67.56 -0.65
CA ASP A 54 1.07 -68.85 -1.34
C ASP A 54 1.52 -68.67 -2.81
N SER A 55 2.32 -69.65 -3.20
CA SER A 55 2.95 -69.92 -4.50
C SER A 55 1.97 -70.49 -5.52
N GLU A 56 2.24 -70.29 -6.82
CA GLU A 56 2.51 -71.35 -7.82
C GLU A 56 2.35 -70.83 -9.27
N THR A 57 3.40 -71.05 -10.08
CA THR A 57 3.49 -71.48 -11.50
C THR A 57 2.49 -70.93 -12.54
N ASP A 58 2.84 -70.57 -13.79
CA ASP A 58 3.66 -71.34 -14.74
C ASP A 58 3.90 -70.59 -16.08
N SER A 59 4.90 -71.07 -16.84
CA SER A 59 5.18 -70.89 -18.30
C SER A 59 5.64 -69.50 -18.81
N ALA A 60 6.91 -69.34 -19.25
CA ALA A 60 7.50 -69.69 -20.57
C ALA A 60 6.92 -68.84 -21.71
N ALA A 61 7.65 -68.28 -22.67
CA ALA A 61 9.05 -68.08 -22.98
C ALA A 61 9.02 -67.11 -24.17
N ASP A 62 9.90 -66.11 -24.25
CA ASP A 62 10.62 -65.80 -25.48
C ASP A 62 11.67 -64.72 -25.20
N ALA A 63 12.88 -65.05 -25.63
CA ALA A 63 14.05 -64.20 -25.57
C ALA A 63 14.06 -63.34 -26.83
N ASP A 64 14.36 -62.05 -26.66
CA ASP A 64 15.04 -61.30 -27.71
C ASP A 64 15.99 -60.27 -27.12
N GLU A 65 17.01 -59.98 -27.90
CA GLU A 65 18.36 -59.61 -27.51
C GLU A 65 18.55 -58.20 -26.91
N ALA A 66 19.60 -58.17 -26.10
CA ALA A 66 20.36 -57.04 -25.61
C ALA A 66 20.46 -55.81 -26.53
N LEU A 67 20.16 -54.65 -25.94
CA LEU A 67 20.84 -53.37 -26.21
C LEU A 67 20.78 -52.53 -24.92
N VAL A 68 21.73 -52.76 -24.00
CA VAL A 68 21.99 -51.86 -22.86
C VAL A 68 22.88 -50.74 -23.38
N PRO A 69 22.50 -49.45 -23.23
CA PRO A 69 23.40 -48.35 -23.56
C PRO A 69 24.62 -48.40 -22.65
N GLU A 70 25.79 -48.29 -23.27
CA GLU A 70 27.09 -48.04 -22.66
C GLU A 70 26.96 -47.20 -21.38
N ALA A 71 27.37 -47.80 -20.26
CA ALA A 71 27.59 -47.08 -19.02
C ALA A 71 28.52 -45.89 -19.33
N ALA A 72 28.00 -44.68 -19.16
CA ALA A 72 28.79 -43.47 -19.19
C ALA A 72 30.04 -43.69 -18.33
N ALA A 73 31.21 -43.63 -18.96
CA ALA A 73 32.49 -43.76 -18.29
C ALA A 73 32.48 -42.86 -17.04
N SER A 74 32.59 -43.48 -15.87
CA SER A 74 32.80 -42.75 -14.62
C SER A 74 34.12 -42.01 -14.79
N VAL A 75 34.05 -40.73 -15.14
CA VAL A 75 35.22 -39.86 -15.13
C VAL A 75 35.71 -39.85 -13.69
N ASP A 76 36.85 -40.51 -13.47
CA ASP A 76 37.51 -40.48 -12.18
C ASP A 76 38.04 -39.06 -11.95
N LEU A 77 37.20 -38.23 -11.34
CA LEU A 77 37.53 -36.86 -10.96
C LEU A 77 38.77 -36.80 -10.06
N ALA A 78 39.13 -37.90 -9.38
CA ALA A 78 40.35 -37.97 -8.59
C ALA A 78 41.63 -37.91 -9.45
N ALA A 79 41.58 -38.38 -10.71
CA ALA A 79 42.70 -38.30 -11.65
C ALA A 79 42.93 -36.89 -12.22
N GLN A 80 42.01 -35.93 -11.97
CA GLN A 80 42.06 -34.58 -12.54
C GLN A 80 42.66 -33.52 -11.60
N PHE A 81 42.91 -33.84 -10.33
CA PHE A 81 43.51 -32.92 -9.37
C PHE A 81 44.86 -33.43 -8.90
N THR A 82 45.87 -32.56 -8.90
CA THR A 82 47.11 -32.83 -8.14
C THR A 82 46.77 -32.90 -6.65
N ASP A 83 47.45 -33.73 -5.85
CA ASP A 83 47.24 -33.85 -4.39
C ASP A 83 47.21 -32.47 -3.70
N THR A 84 47.98 -31.51 -4.21
CA THR A 84 48.03 -30.13 -3.70
C THR A 84 46.75 -29.33 -3.99
N GLN A 85 46.12 -29.53 -5.16
CA GLN A 85 44.84 -28.90 -5.50
C GLN A 85 43.70 -29.51 -4.70
N ALA A 86 43.66 -30.83 -4.53
CA ALA A 86 42.66 -31.51 -3.71
C ALA A 86 42.72 -31.01 -2.25
N VAL A 87 43.91 -30.97 -1.64
CA VAL A 87 44.10 -30.44 -0.27
C VAL A 87 43.65 -28.98 -0.15
N ARG A 88 43.93 -28.13 -1.16
CA ARG A 88 43.50 -26.74 -1.15
C ARG A 88 41.98 -26.61 -1.21
N LEU A 89 41.30 -27.40 -2.05
CA LEU A 89 39.85 -27.41 -2.16
C LEU A 89 39.19 -27.92 -0.88
N THR A 90 39.70 -29.01 -0.31
CA THR A 90 39.22 -29.53 0.99
C THR A 90 39.40 -28.50 2.10
N ARG A 91 40.55 -27.82 2.17
CA ARG A 91 40.77 -26.76 3.17
C ARG A 91 39.76 -25.62 3.03
N ARG A 92 39.57 -25.11 1.81
CA ARG A 92 38.57 -24.06 1.55
C ARG A 92 37.18 -24.53 1.95
N ARG A 93 36.83 -25.78 1.68
CA ARG A 93 35.53 -26.34 2.06
C ARG A 93 35.37 -26.41 3.58
N LEU A 94 36.39 -26.88 4.31
CA LEU A 94 36.37 -26.92 5.77
C LEU A 94 36.27 -25.51 6.37
N GLU A 95 36.97 -24.53 5.81
CA GLU A 95 36.87 -23.12 6.22
C GLU A 95 35.45 -22.58 5.99
N GLN A 96 34.83 -22.88 4.84
CA GLN A 96 33.45 -22.49 4.56
C GLN A 96 32.44 -23.14 5.52
N GLU A 97 32.59 -24.42 5.83
CA GLU A 97 31.71 -25.10 6.81
C GLU A 97 31.90 -24.52 8.22
N ALA A 98 33.15 -24.23 8.63
CA ALA A 98 33.40 -23.61 9.93
C ALA A 98 32.75 -22.22 10.06
N ILE A 99 32.75 -21.43 8.98
CA ILE A 99 32.04 -20.13 8.93
C ILE A 99 30.52 -20.35 8.98
N ALA A 100 29.99 -21.34 8.25
CA ALA A 100 28.57 -21.65 8.25
C ALA A 100 28.07 -22.09 9.65
N ASP A 101 28.84 -22.95 10.33
CA ASP A 101 28.56 -23.38 11.70
C ASP A 101 28.60 -22.20 12.69
N ALA A 102 29.59 -21.31 12.55
CA ALA A 102 29.71 -20.12 13.39
C ALA A 102 28.51 -19.17 13.18
N ASN A 103 28.09 -18.94 11.94
CA ASN A 103 26.91 -18.14 11.62
C ASN A 103 25.64 -18.76 12.19
N LEU A 104 25.48 -20.08 12.07
CA LEU A 104 24.34 -20.80 12.66
C LEU A 104 24.33 -20.70 14.19
N ALA A 105 25.49 -20.82 14.84
CA ALA A 105 25.62 -20.67 16.29
C ALA A 105 25.28 -19.24 16.73
N ARG A 106 25.83 -18.23 16.05
CA ARG A 106 25.57 -16.81 16.33
C ARG A 106 24.10 -16.45 16.13
N SER A 107 23.47 -16.97 15.09
CA SER A 107 22.04 -16.81 14.85
C SER A 107 21.19 -17.31 16.02
N LYS A 108 21.53 -18.49 16.58
CA LYS A 108 20.86 -19.03 17.77
C LYS A 108 21.05 -18.16 19.00
N GLU A 109 22.26 -17.64 19.24
CA GLU A 109 22.53 -16.74 20.36
C GLU A 109 21.68 -15.46 20.31
N LEU A 110 21.58 -14.85 19.13
CA LEU A 110 20.77 -13.64 18.91
C LEU A 110 19.28 -13.92 19.12
N ALA A 111 18.79 -15.07 18.64
CA ALA A 111 17.41 -15.50 18.87
C ALA A 111 17.10 -15.69 20.37
N VAL A 112 18.03 -16.29 21.14
CA VAL A 112 17.86 -16.43 22.60
C VAL A 112 17.79 -15.07 23.28
N GLN A 113 18.60 -14.10 22.86
CA GLN A 113 18.52 -12.72 23.36
C GLN A 113 17.18 -12.05 23.01
N GLY A 114 16.66 -12.28 21.79
CA GLY A 114 15.36 -11.78 21.37
C GLY A 114 14.22 -12.30 22.27
N ILE A 115 14.22 -13.61 22.56
CA ILE A 115 13.26 -14.24 23.47
C ILE A 115 13.37 -13.66 24.90
N ALA A 116 14.59 -13.51 25.42
CA ALA A 116 14.81 -12.98 26.76
C ALA A 116 14.32 -11.54 26.92
N THR A 117 14.43 -10.73 25.87
CA THR A 117 13.93 -9.33 25.85
C THR A 117 12.41 -9.31 25.98
N ARG A 118 11.71 -10.21 25.26
CA ARG A 118 10.24 -10.35 25.35
C ARG A 118 9.77 -10.78 26.74
N ASP A 119 10.43 -11.77 27.33
CA ASP A 119 10.02 -12.32 28.62
C ASP A 119 10.25 -11.32 29.78
N ALA A 120 11.15 -10.35 29.62
CA ALA A 120 11.38 -9.27 30.58
C ALA A 120 10.24 -8.22 30.58
N GLY A 121 9.72 -7.83 29.41
CA GLY A 121 8.64 -6.84 29.29
C GLY A 121 7.30 -7.31 29.88
N ARG A 122 7.06 -8.63 29.92
CA ARG A 122 5.85 -9.21 30.53
C ARG A 122 5.78 -9.14 32.06
N ALA A 123 6.86 -8.77 32.73
CA ALA A 123 6.86 -8.65 34.20
C ALA A 123 5.95 -7.51 34.69
N ASP A 124 5.79 -6.44 33.87
CA ASP A 124 4.98 -5.26 34.20
C ASP A 124 3.67 -5.17 33.39
N GLY A 125 3.49 -6.04 32.39
CA GLY A 125 2.21 -6.26 31.69
C GLY A 125 2.00 -5.48 30.39
N GLU A 126 2.88 -4.52 30.07
CA GLU A 126 2.85 -3.75 28.81
C GLU A 126 4.24 -3.76 28.17
N GLU A 127 4.36 -4.21 26.91
CA GLU A 127 5.62 -4.15 26.15
C GLU A 127 5.82 -2.72 25.61
N THR A 128 7.01 -2.15 25.82
CA THR A 128 7.34 -0.81 25.33
C THR A 128 7.82 -0.84 23.88
N LEU A 129 7.63 0.26 23.13
CA LEU A 129 8.13 0.39 21.74
C LEU A 129 9.64 0.13 21.65
N ALA A 130 10.41 0.60 22.64
CA ALA A 130 11.87 0.40 22.67
C ALA A 130 12.25 -1.09 22.84
N GLU A 131 11.51 -1.84 23.64
CA GLU A 131 11.73 -3.28 23.80
C GLU A 131 11.38 -4.05 22.54
N LEU A 132 10.27 -3.71 21.89
CA LEU A 132 9.87 -4.32 20.63
C LEU A 132 10.88 -4.03 19.51
N GLN A 133 11.37 -2.79 19.38
CA GLN A 133 12.42 -2.44 18.42
C GLN A 133 13.73 -3.18 18.71
N GLN A 134 14.07 -3.39 19.99
CA GLN A 134 15.23 -4.19 20.37
C GLN A 134 15.03 -5.67 19.98
N GLN A 135 13.82 -6.22 20.14
CA GLN A 135 13.47 -7.57 19.68
C GLN A 135 13.59 -7.68 18.15
N GLU A 136 13.00 -6.74 17.40
CA GLU A 136 13.09 -6.68 15.94
C GLU A 136 14.55 -6.71 15.48
N TYR A 137 15.39 -5.83 16.03
CA TYR A 137 16.81 -5.77 15.71
C TYR A 137 17.52 -7.12 15.91
N LEU A 138 17.25 -7.81 17.02
CA LEU A 138 17.86 -9.10 17.35
C LEU A 138 17.43 -10.21 16.39
N TRP A 139 16.14 -10.27 16.05
CA TRP A 139 15.61 -11.24 15.09
C TRP A 139 16.12 -11.01 13.68
N GLU A 140 16.16 -9.76 13.22
CA GLU A 140 16.75 -9.42 11.92
C GLU A 140 18.24 -9.72 11.88
N ALA A 141 18.97 -9.44 12.96
CA ALA A 141 20.38 -9.80 13.06
C ALA A 141 20.56 -11.32 12.98
N ALA A 142 19.69 -12.10 13.65
CA ALA A 142 19.72 -13.56 13.59
C ALA A 142 19.46 -14.09 12.18
N LEU A 143 18.51 -13.49 11.45
CA LEU A 143 18.21 -13.81 10.05
C LEU A 143 19.39 -13.49 9.13
N ARG A 144 20.00 -12.30 9.27
CA ARG A 144 21.20 -11.92 8.50
C ARG A 144 22.38 -12.88 8.68
N GLN A 145 22.49 -13.55 9.83
CA GLN A 145 23.49 -14.62 10.01
C GLN A 145 23.15 -15.87 9.20
N LEU A 146 21.86 -16.26 9.15
CA LEU A 146 21.41 -17.41 8.37
C LEU A 146 21.49 -17.18 6.85
N ASP A 147 21.35 -15.93 6.40
CA ASP A 147 21.49 -15.55 4.99
C ASP A 147 22.93 -15.65 4.48
N GLN A 148 23.91 -15.60 5.39
CA GLN A 148 25.33 -15.77 5.06
C GLN A 148 25.74 -17.25 4.93
N ILE A 149 24.85 -18.20 5.22
CA ILE A 149 25.13 -19.64 5.12
C ILE A 149 24.94 -20.08 3.66
N PRO A 150 25.98 -20.57 2.97
CA PRO A 150 25.85 -21.03 1.58
C PRO A 150 24.90 -22.22 1.47
N GLU A 151 24.09 -22.28 0.41
CA GLU A 151 23.19 -23.42 0.13
C GLU A 151 23.94 -24.76 0.02
N SER A 152 25.22 -24.71 -0.38
CA SER A 152 26.04 -25.90 -0.46
C SER A 152 26.47 -26.44 0.90
N SER A 153 26.40 -25.67 2.00
CA SER A 153 26.88 -26.08 3.33
C SER A 153 26.10 -27.27 3.88
N SER A 154 26.75 -28.10 4.69
CA SER A 154 26.12 -29.20 5.43
C SER A 154 25.00 -28.77 6.38
N VAL A 155 24.97 -27.50 6.81
CA VAL A 155 23.92 -26.96 7.69
C VAL A 155 22.86 -26.14 6.96
N ALA A 156 22.87 -26.11 5.63
CA ALA A 156 21.96 -25.28 4.84
C ALA A 156 20.48 -25.59 5.10
N GLU A 157 20.12 -26.87 5.23
CA GLU A 157 18.74 -27.28 5.51
C GLU A 157 18.28 -26.82 6.91
N VAL A 158 19.14 -26.94 7.91
CA VAL A 158 18.88 -26.46 9.27
C VAL A 158 18.75 -24.94 9.30
N ALA A 159 19.58 -24.23 8.53
CA ALA A 159 19.50 -22.78 8.39
C ALA A 159 18.18 -22.35 7.74
N ALA A 160 17.75 -23.04 6.69
CA ALA A 160 16.48 -22.76 6.00
C ALA A 160 15.27 -22.92 6.92
N ALA A 161 15.17 -24.03 7.66
CA ALA A 161 14.09 -24.25 8.63
C ALA A 161 14.06 -23.18 9.75
N ARG A 162 15.24 -22.69 10.17
CA ARG A 162 15.33 -21.61 11.16
C ARG A 162 14.93 -20.26 10.59
N ARG A 163 15.23 -19.96 9.32
CA ARG A 163 14.79 -18.71 8.69
C ARG A 163 13.27 -18.60 8.72
N GLU A 164 12.58 -19.67 8.32
CA GLU A 164 11.11 -19.72 8.38
C GLU A 164 10.59 -19.49 9.81
N THR A 165 11.19 -20.16 10.80
CA THR A 165 10.82 -19.99 12.21
C THR A 165 11.04 -18.55 12.70
N TYR A 166 12.18 -17.94 12.37
CA TYR A 166 12.53 -16.60 12.85
C TYR A 166 11.69 -15.53 12.16
N GLN A 167 11.39 -15.70 10.87
CA GLN A 167 10.43 -14.85 10.16
C GLN A 167 9.04 -14.92 10.81
N ALA A 168 8.55 -16.13 11.11
CA ALA A 168 7.25 -16.29 11.77
C ALA A 168 7.16 -15.64 13.17
N ILE A 169 8.30 -15.43 13.84
CA ILE A 169 8.36 -14.70 15.13
C ILE A 169 8.51 -13.19 14.91
N LEU A 170 9.29 -12.78 13.91
CA LEU A 170 9.55 -11.38 13.61
C LEU A 170 8.31 -10.64 13.11
N GLU A 171 7.49 -11.27 12.28
CA GLU A 171 6.32 -10.62 11.67
C GLU A 171 5.33 -10.04 12.71
N PRO A 172 4.90 -10.78 13.75
CA PRO A 172 4.08 -10.21 14.83
C PRO A 172 4.75 -9.04 15.56
N VAL A 173 6.06 -9.13 15.84
CA VAL A 173 6.80 -8.03 16.50
C VAL A 173 6.77 -6.76 15.65
N LYS A 174 6.95 -6.89 14.33
CA LYS A 174 6.85 -5.75 13.40
C LYS A 174 5.44 -5.17 13.37
N GLU A 175 4.41 -5.99 13.48
CA GLU A 175 3.03 -5.52 13.57
C GLU A 175 2.78 -4.74 14.86
N ASP A 176 3.21 -5.26 16.02
CA ASP A 176 3.07 -4.58 17.31
C ASP A 176 3.81 -3.22 17.31
N ILE A 177 5.00 -3.15 16.70
CA ILE A 177 5.73 -1.88 16.49
C ILE A 177 4.90 -0.91 15.65
N ARG A 178 4.36 -1.36 14.51
CA ARG A 178 3.52 -0.53 13.63
C ARG A 178 2.28 -0.02 14.35
N GLU A 179 1.62 -0.85 15.16
CA GLU A 179 0.44 -0.48 15.94
C GLU A 179 0.78 0.63 16.94
N LEU A 180 1.85 0.45 17.73
CA LEU A 180 2.30 1.45 18.70
C LEU A 180 2.75 2.75 18.02
N GLN A 181 3.49 2.66 16.92
CA GLN A 181 3.92 3.83 16.15
C GLN A 181 2.74 4.57 15.52
N SER A 182 1.66 3.86 15.15
CA SER A 182 0.46 4.45 14.56
C SER A 182 -0.55 4.95 15.60
N ALA A 183 -0.33 4.71 16.89
CA ALA A 183 -1.29 5.03 17.96
C ALA A 183 -1.71 6.52 17.96
N PHE A 184 -0.78 7.45 17.69
CA PHE A 184 -1.09 8.88 17.61
C PHE A 184 -2.09 9.22 16.49
N LEU A 185 -2.11 8.45 15.38
CA LEU A 185 -3.09 8.64 14.31
C LEU A 185 -4.50 8.31 14.80
N ALA A 186 -4.63 7.30 15.66
CA ALA A 186 -5.88 6.96 16.31
C ALA A 186 -6.34 8.08 17.26
N GLU A 187 -5.44 8.62 18.08
CA GLU A 187 -5.74 9.75 18.98
C GLU A 187 -6.20 10.99 18.20
N ILE A 188 -5.53 11.32 17.09
CA ILE A 188 -5.93 12.42 16.20
C ILE A 188 -7.33 12.14 15.63
N ALA A 189 -7.60 10.93 15.14
CA ALA A 189 -8.90 10.57 14.61
C ALA A 189 -10.01 10.64 15.69
N GLU A 190 -9.73 10.21 16.93
CA GLU A 190 -10.63 10.27 18.07
C GLU A 190 -10.96 11.70 18.48
N SER A 191 -9.96 12.58 18.48
CA SER A 191 -10.11 14.01 18.83
C SER A 191 -11.15 14.74 17.97
N THR A 192 -11.43 14.23 16.76
CA THR A 192 -12.45 14.79 15.86
C THR A 192 -13.89 14.51 16.29
N GLY A 193 -14.09 13.59 17.24
CA GLY A 193 -15.40 13.06 17.63
C GLY A 193 -16.06 12.16 16.58
N ARG A 194 -15.36 11.82 15.49
CA ARG A 194 -15.86 10.92 14.42
C ARG A 194 -14.78 9.94 13.93
N PRO A 195 -14.09 9.19 14.81
CA PRO A 195 -12.98 8.31 14.43
C PRO A 195 -13.37 7.24 13.39
N HIS A 196 -14.63 6.80 13.36
CA HIS A 196 -15.11 5.83 12.37
C HIS A 196 -15.18 6.39 10.93
N ALA A 197 -15.24 7.70 10.76
CA ALA A 197 -15.31 8.33 9.45
C ALA A 197 -13.93 8.59 8.84
N ILE A 198 -12.86 8.50 9.62
CA ILE A 198 -11.53 8.97 9.26
C ILE A 198 -10.64 7.80 8.87
N ARG A 199 -9.86 8.00 7.80
CA ARG A 199 -8.73 7.14 7.43
C ARG A 199 -7.52 8.01 7.17
N ILE A 200 -6.38 7.59 7.68
CA ILE A 200 -5.12 8.32 7.58
C ILE A 200 -4.05 7.33 7.16
N THR A 201 -3.22 7.71 6.19
CA THR A 201 -1.97 7.01 5.90
C THR A 201 -0.88 8.06 5.75
N LEU A 202 0.20 7.90 6.51
CA LEU A 202 1.40 8.71 6.42
C LEU A 202 2.55 7.79 6.00
N CYS A 203 3.23 8.12 4.92
CA CYS A 203 4.39 7.36 4.48
C CYS A 203 5.60 8.24 4.23
N HIS A 204 6.75 7.82 4.72
CA HIS A 204 8.04 8.36 4.34
C HIS A 204 8.43 7.84 2.95
N LEU A 205 9.22 8.60 2.18
CA LEU A 205 9.59 8.18 0.82
C LEU A 205 10.47 6.92 0.77
N ASP A 206 11.12 6.51 1.86
CA ASP A 206 11.87 5.25 1.92
C ASP A 206 10.99 3.99 2.02
N GLY A 207 9.67 4.15 2.13
CA GLY A 207 8.71 3.05 2.23
C GLY A 207 8.18 2.79 3.65
N THR A 208 8.68 3.50 4.67
CA THR A 208 8.14 3.39 6.04
C THR A 208 6.79 4.10 6.12
N CYS A 209 5.71 3.33 6.28
CA CYS A 209 4.36 3.88 6.39
C CYS A 209 3.70 3.53 7.74
N LEU A 210 2.85 4.45 8.21
CA LEU A 210 1.94 4.31 9.34
C LEU A 210 0.53 4.64 8.89
N ASP A 211 -0.47 3.97 9.46
CA ASP A 211 -1.85 4.22 9.08
C ASP A 211 -2.87 4.05 10.22
N TYR A 212 -4.02 4.70 10.04
CA TYR A 212 -5.22 4.48 10.81
C TYR A 212 -6.35 4.11 9.85
N LYS A 213 -6.73 2.82 9.86
CA LYS A 213 -7.73 2.23 8.96
C LYS A 213 -7.40 2.48 7.49
N GLY A 214 -6.11 2.57 7.17
CA GLY A 214 -5.67 2.95 5.84
C GLY A 214 -5.93 1.87 4.79
N ASP A 215 -6.11 0.63 5.24
CA ASP A 215 -6.54 -0.55 4.49
C ASP A 215 -8.06 -0.58 4.22
N GLN A 216 -8.86 0.20 4.95
CA GLN A 216 -10.31 0.22 4.79
C GLN A 216 -10.72 1.25 3.73
N PRO A 217 -11.55 0.90 2.74
CA PRO A 217 -11.97 1.86 1.74
C PRO A 217 -12.88 2.93 2.35
N PRO A 218 -12.76 4.22 1.95
CA PRO A 218 -13.73 5.25 2.27
C PRO A 218 -15.07 4.97 1.57
N ALA A 219 -16.11 5.70 1.98
CA ALA A 219 -17.45 5.61 1.39
C ALA A 219 -17.46 5.90 -0.11
N SER A 220 -16.47 6.66 -0.60
CA SER A 220 -16.20 6.88 -2.02
C SER A 220 -14.74 7.29 -2.20
N PRO A 221 -14.08 7.00 -3.34
CA PRO A 221 -12.77 7.56 -3.65
C PRO A 221 -12.84 9.03 -4.10
N ALA A 222 -14.04 9.54 -4.43
CA ALA A 222 -14.22 10.82 -5.12
C ALA A 222 -13.21 11.01 -6.26
N SER A 223 -12.56 12.18 -6.34
CA SER A 223 -11.56 12.48 -7.36
C SER A 223 -10.15 11.99 -7.05
N LEU A 224 -9.90 11.37 -5.88
CA LEU A 224 -8.61 10.73 -5.61
C LEU A 224 -8.34 9.55 -6.56
N ILE A 225 -9.41 8.90 -7.07
CA ILE A 225 -9.33 7.84 -8.08
C ILE A 225 -8.57 8.24 -9.36
N LYS A 226 -8.44 9.54 -9.63
CA LYS A 226 -7.73 10.07 -10.79
C LYS A 226 -6.22 9.78 -10.74
N LEU A 227 -5.66 9.58 -9.55
CA LEU A 227 -4.27 9.16 -9.40
C LEU A 227 -4.05 7.73 -9.95
N PRO A 228 -4.80 6.71 -9.51
CA PRO A 228 -4.79 5.40 -10.14
C PRO A 228 -4.94 5.42 -11.67
N VAL A 229 -5.83 6.27 -12.20
CA VAL A 229 -6.01 6.43 -13.65
C VAL A 229 -4.72 6.93 -14.32
N ALA A 230 -4.02 7.89 -13.73
CA ALA A 230 -2.77 8.41 -14.26
C ALA A 230 -1.64 7.36 -14.21
N VAL A 231 -1.52 6.61 -13.10
CA VAL A 231 -0.55 5.53 -12.95
C VAL A 231 -0.76 4.45 -14.03
N VAL A 232 -2.00 4.01 -14.21
CA VAL A 232 -2.35 3.01 -15.22
C VAL A 232 -2.14 3.54 -16.65
N LEU A 233 -2.44 4.81 -16.90
CA LEU A 233 -2.17 5.46 -18.18
C LEU A 233 -0.67 5.40 -18.50
N MET A 234 0.19 5.82 -17.57
CA MET A 234 1.64 5.84 -17.81
C MET A 234 2.22 4.44 -18.00
N LYS A 235 1.71 3.44 -17.27
CA LYS A 235 2.04 2.04 -17.52
C LYS A 235 1.70 1.65 -18.97
N LYS A 236 0.47 1.92 -19.44
CA LYS A 236 0.06 1.61 -20.82
C LYS A 236 0.95 2.26 -21.86
N LEU A 237 1.18 3.56 -21.73
CA LEU A 237 1.99 4.31 -22.70
C LEU A 237 3.42 3.76 -22.75
N THR A 238 3.98 3.39 -21.61
CA THR A 238 5.33 2.83 -21.52
C THR A 238 5.39 1.41 -22.10
N ASP A 239 4.46 0.54 -21.70
CA ASP A 239 4.41 -0.87 -22.14
C ASP A 239 4.20 -0.98 -23.66
N GLU A 240 3.42 -0.07 -24.24
CA GLU A 240 3.07 -0.06 -25.66
C GLU A 240 3.94 0.88 -26.51
N GLY A 241 4.85 1.66 -25.88
CA GLY A 241 5.70 2.63 -26.56
C GLY A 241 4.94 3.76 -27.25
N ILE A 242 3.82 4.18 -26.68
CA ILE A 242 2.96 5.25 -27.20
C ILE A 242 3.49 6.61 -26.74
N ASP A 243 3.57 7.58 -27.65
CA ASP A 243 3.98 8.93 -27.30
C ASP A 243 2.83 9.63 -26.54
N ILE A 244 3.13 10.17 -25.36
CA ILE A 244 2.16 10.89 -24.53
C ILE A 244 1.65 12.17 -25.22
N ASP A 245 2.35 12.67 -26.24
CA ASP A 245 1.90 13.81 -27.03
C ASP A 245 1.01 13.43 -28.22
N GLU A 246 0.65 12.14 -28.37
CA GLU A 246 -0.30 11.70 -29.38
C GLU A 246 -1.68 12.38 -29.23
N PRO A 247 -2.38 12.67 -30.35
CA PRO A 247 -3.67 13.32 -30.33
C PRO A 247 -4.78 12.41 -29.81
N MET A 248 -5.52 12.88 -28.81
CA MET A 248 -6.70 12.23 -28.24
C MET A 248 -7.97 13.06 -28.50
N TYR A 249 -8.94 12.46 -29.20
CA TYR A 249 -10.26 13.06 -29.39
C TYR A 249 -11.15 12.85 -28.16
N ILE A 250 -11.82 13.92 -27.70
CA ILE A 250 -12.73 13.89 -26.55
C ILE A 250 -14.16 13.63 -27.03
N ASP A 251 -14.73 12.46 -26.74
CA ASP A 251 -16.07 12.08 -27.18
C ASP A 251 -17.17 12.93 -26.50
N ALA A 252 -18.16 13.41 -27.27
CA ALA A 252 -19.36 14.08 -26.78
C ALA A 252 -20.12 13.30 -25.70
N HIS A 253 -20.08 11.96 -25.76
CA HIS A 253 -20.74 11.09 -24.79
C HIS A 253 -20.05 11.07 -23.42
N ASN A 254 -18.86 11.67 -23.30
CA ASN A 254 -18.12 11.87 -22.04
C ASN A 254 -18.47 13.18 -21.33
N PHE A 255 -19.35 13.99 -21.92
CA PHE A 255 -19.76 15.25 -21.31
C PHE A 255 -20.39 15.04 -19.93
N THR A 256 -19.88 15.79 -18.96
CA THR A 256 -20.37 15.86 -17.59
C THR A 256 -19.87 17.15 -16.96
N GLU A 257 -20.46 17.60 -15.85
CA GLU A 257 -19.98 18.81 -15.18
C GLU A 257 -18.62 18.57 -14.50
N ASN A 258 -17.72 19.54 -14.65
CA ASN A 258 -16.41 19.56 -14.01
C ASN A 258 -16.39 20.39 -12.73
N ALA A 259 -15.33 20.23 -11.94
CA ALA A 259 -14.98 21.16 -10.87
C ALA A 259 -14.77 22.58 -11.43
N ARG A 260 -14.94 23.59 -10.58
CA ARG A 260 -14.81 24.99 -10.96
C ARG A 260 -13.39 25.25 -11.51
N GLY A 261 -13.31 25.89 -12.67
CA GLY A 261 -12.05 26.30 -13.30
C GLY A 261 -11.48 25.29 -14.30
N ALA A 262 -11.95 24.04 -14.30
CA ALA A 262 -11.49 23.02 -15.22
C ALA A 262 -11.99 23.24 -16.65
N LYS A 263 -11.10 23.14 -17.64
CA LYS A 263 -11.37 23.44 -19.04
C LYS A 263 -10.93 22.29 -19.94
N ILE A 264 -11.87 21.46 -20.36
CA ILE A 264 -11.69 20.57 -21.51
C ILE A 264 -13.04 20.51 -22.22
N PHE A 265 -13.04 20.58 -23.54
CA PHE A 265 -14.27 20.56 -24.32
C PHE A 265 -14.40 19.23 -25.05
N VAL A 266 -15.62 18.71 -25.07
CA VAL A 266 -15.94 17.57 -25.93
C VAL A 266 -15.91 17.99 -27.40
N THR A 267 -15.76 17.03 -28.30
CA THR A 267 -15.63 17.22 -29.76
C THR A 267 -14.36 17.97 -30.19
N GLU A 268 -13.41 18.11 -29.28
CA GLU A 268 -12.08 18.65 -29.55
C GLU A 268 -11.01 17.56 -29.39
N THR A 269 -9.80 17.86 -29.86
CA THR A 269 -8.63 16.98 -29.77
C THR A 269 -7.55 17.67 -28.96
N TYR A 270 -6.94 16.94 -28.04
CA TYR A 270 -5.85 17.40 -27.18
C TYR A 270 -4.75 16.32 -27.14
N PRO A 271 -3.48 16.67 -26.88
CA PRO A 271 -2.45 15.67 -26.56
C PRO A 271 -2.85 14.84 -25.33
N ILE A 272 -2.51 13.54 -25.28
CA ILE A 272 -2.78 12.68 -24.10
C ILE A 272 -2.25 13.32 -22.82
N ARG A 273 -1.04 13.91 -22.90
CA ARG A 273 -0.40 14.67 -21.82
C ARG A 273 -1.32 15.75 -21.25
N GLU A 274 -1.92 16.57 -22.13
CA GLU A 274 -2.81 17.65 -21.68
C GLU A 274 -4.07 17.10 -21.02
N VAL A 275 -4.64 16.00 -21.55
CA VAL A 275 -5.80 15.34 -20.95
C VAL A 275 -5.47 14.83 -19.53
N MET A 276 -4.32 14.17 -19.35
CA MET A 276 -3.85 13.69 -18.04
C MET A 276 -3.56 14.84 -17.08
N VAL A 277 -2.83 15.87 -17.53
CA VAL A 277 -2.51 17.05 -16.71
C VAL A 277 -3.80 17.71 -16.23
N ARG A 278 -4.77 17.94 -17.12
CA ARG A 278 -6.06 18.53 -16.74
C ARG A 278 -6.86 17.66 -15.78
N MET A 279 -6.81 16.34 -15.94
CA MET A 279 -7.42 15.40 -14.99
C MET A 279 -6.83 15.59 -13.58
N ILE A 280 -5.51 15.64 -13.42
CA ILE A 280 -4.88 15.74 -12.10
C ILE A 280 -4.99 17.16 -11.54
N LYS A 281 -4.50 18.15 -12.29
CA LYS A 281 -4.39 19.56 -11.89
C LYS A 281 -5.72 20.26 -11.67
N GLU A 282 -6.72 19.97 -12.52
CA GLU A 282 -8.02 20.65 -12.47
C GLU A 282 -9.13 19.74 -11.94
N SER A 283 -8.80 18.49 -11.61
CA SER A 283 -9.78 17.46 -11.26
C SER A 283 -10.86 17.34 -12.35
N ASN A 284 -10.49 17.42 -13.62
CA ASN A 284 -11.42 17.45 -14.75
C ASN A 284 -12.08 16.08 -14.98
N ASN A 285 -13.41 16.00 -14.87
CA ASN A 285 -14.18 14.76 -15.01
C ASN A 285 -14.30 14.29 -16.46
N ILE A 286 -14.45 15.22 -17.42
CA ILE A 286 -14.52 14.87 -18.85
C ILE A 286 -13.20 14.24 -19.29
N ALA A 287 -12.07 14.84 -18.90
CA ALA A 287 -10.74 14.30 -19.16
C ALA A 287 -10.57 12.90 -18.56
N THR A 288 -10.98 12.71 -17.30
CA THR A 288 -10.98 11.38 -16.68
C THR A 288 -11.81 10.39 -17.47
N ASN A 289 -13.05 10.73 -17.81
CA ASN A 289 -13.94 9.82 -18.53
C ASN A 289 -13.40 9.41 -19.89
N GLN A 290 -12.71 10.33 -20.58
CA GLN A 290 -12.02 10.01 -21.82
C GLN A 290 -10.84 9.05 -21.61
N LEU A 291 -10.03 9.25 -20.57
CA LEU A 291 -8.94 8.34 -20.24
C LEU A 291 -9.45 6.96 -19.80
N LEU A 292 -10.59 6.89 -19.10
CA LEU A 292 -11.23 5.61 -18.78
C LEU A 292 -11.66 4.84 -20.03
N ASP A 293 -12.21 5.55 -21.04
CA ASP A 293 -12.54 4.93 -22.33
C ASP A 293 -11.29 4.46 -23.09
N TYR A 294 -10.23 5.26 -23.05
CA TYR A 294 -8.96 4.94 -23.72
C TYR A 294 -8.27 3.72 -23.11
N LEU A 295 -8.27 3.60 -21.78
CA LEU A 295 -7.63 2.49 -21.08
C LEU A 295 -8.49 1.22 -21.17
N GLY A 296 -9.81 1.32 -21.02
CA GLY A 296 -10.70 0.18 -20.94
C GLY A 296 -10.68 -0.51 -19.56
N TRP A 297 -11.83 -1.06 -19.17
CA TRP A 297 -12.04 -1.59 -17.81
C TRP A 297 -11.13 -2.78 -17.47
N GLU A 298 -11.00 -3.73 -18.41
CA GLU A 298 -10.20 -4.95 -18.22
C GLU A 298 -8.72 -4.62 -18.05
N TYR A 299 -8.18 -3.76 -18.92
CA TYR A 299 -6.81 -3.32 -18.82
C TYR A 299 -6.54 -2.61 -17.49
N MET A 300 -7.44 -1.72 -17.04
CA MET A 300 -7.26 -1.04 -15.76
C MET A 300 -7.23 -2.01 -14.58
N ASP A 301 -8.10 -3.02 -14.55
CA ASP A 301 -8.08 -4.03 -13.48
C ASP A 301 -6.78 -4.84 -13.50
N GLN A 302 -6.37 -5.29 -14.68
CA GLN A 302 -5.14 -6.08 -14.85
C GLN A 302 -3.90 -5.26 -14.46
N ALA A 303 -3.79 -4.03 -14.97
CA ALA A 303 -2.66 -3.15 -14.69
C ALA A 303 -2.55 -2.83 -13.20
N LEU A 304 -3.65 -2.58 -12.49
CA LEU A 304 -3.64 -2.37 -11.05
C LEU A 304 -3.19 -3.62 -10.28
N GLN A 305 -3.62 -4.81 -10.70
CA GLN A 305 -3.16 -6.08 -10.10
C GLN A 305 -1.67 -6.33 -10.33
N GLU A 306 -1.19 -6.12 -11.55
CA GLU A 306 0.24 -6.28 -11.90
C GLU A 306 1.14 -5.32 -11.11
N LEU A 307 0.63 -4.14 -10.78
CA LEU A 307 1.31 -3.14 -9.96
C LEU A 307 1.17 -3.39 -8.43
N GLY A 308 0.44 -4.43 -8.01
CA GLY A 308 0.24 -4.78 -6.60
C GLY A 308 -0.89 -4.02 -5.89
N TYR A 309 -1.75 -3.31 -6.62
CA TYR A 309 -2.89 -2.56 -6.08
C TYR A 309 -4.18 -3.41 -6.12
N GLU A 310 -4.26 -4.38 -5.22
CA GLU A 310 -5.31 -5.39 -5.19
C GLU A 310 -6.69 -4.82 -4.84
N GLN A 311 -6.76 -3.78 -4.01
CA GLN A 311 -8.01 -3.22 -3.48
C GLN A 311 -8.61 -2.14 -4.39
N THR A 312 -7.78 -1.36 -5.07
CA THR A 312 -8.24 -0.30 -5.98
C THR A 312 -8.95 -0.91 -7.18
N LYS A 313 -10.12 -0.36 -7.48
CA LYS A 313 -10.98 -0.77 -8.59
C LYS A 313 -11.60 0.45 -9.25
N ILE A 314 -11.42 0.57 -10.56
CA ILE A 314 -11.99 1.65 -11.37
C ILE A 314 -13.09 1.04 -12.24
N ARG A 315 -14.35 1.23 -11.82
CA ARG A 315 -15.52 0.51 -12.34
C ARG A 315 -16.64 1.41 -12.82
N THR A 316 -16.49 2.72 -12.78
CA THR A 316 -17.50 3.63 -13.32
C THR A 316 -16.92 5.00 -13.65
N LYS A 317 -17.57 5.66 -14.61
CA LYS A 317 -17.24 7.01 -15.02
C LYS A 317 -17.63 8.03 -13.95
N LEU A 318 -16.91 9.14 -13.92
CA LEU A 318 -17.23 10.26 -13.06
C LEU A 318 -18.45 11.01 -13.59
N THR A 319 -19.31 11.40 -12.67
CA THR A 319 -20.54 12.15 -12.93
C THR A 319 -20.51 13.43 -12.12
N GLY A 320 -20.79 14.54 -12.78
CA GLY A 320 -21.04 15.84 -12.18
C GLY A 320 -22.40 15.92 -11.50
N ASN A 321 -22.90 17.12 -11.30
CA ASN A 321 -24.09 17.32 -10.47
C ASN A 321 -25.41 16.91 -11.16
N ARG A 322 -25.49 16.94 -12.49
CA ARG A 322 -26.76 16.75 -13.21
C ARG A 322 -26.63 15.87 -14.45
N ILE A 323 -25.45 15.81 -15.08
CA ILE A 323 -25.27 15.15 -16.37
C ILE A 323 -24.31 13.97 -16.23
N SER A 324 -24.81 12.78 -16.51
CA SER A 324 -23.98 11.57 -16.60
C SER A 324 -23.48 11.35 -18.04
N PRO A 325 -22.26 10.82 -18.21
CA PRO A 325 -21.81 10.27 -19.48
C PRO A 325 -22.81 9.25 -20.02
N THR A 326 -22.97 9.19 -21.34
CA THR A 326 -24.05 8.42 -21.99
C THR A 326 -23.59 7.07 -22.57
N LYS A 327 -22.28 6.82 -22.65
CA LYS A 327 -21.68 5.58 -23.16
C LYS A 327 -20.63 5.02 -22.20
N ASN A 328 -20.36 3.71 -22.33
CA ASN A 328 -19.38 2.98 -21.52
C ASN A 328 -19.55 3.25 -20.02
N ARG A 329 -20.80 3.25 -19.55
CA ARG A 329 -21.11 3.42 -18.14
C ARG A 329 -20.96 2.06 -17.48
N SER A 330 -19.81 1.80 -16.85
CA SER A 330 -19.64 0.56 -16.10
C SER A 330 -20.48 0.60 -14.80
N VAL A 331 -20.89 -0.58 -14.34
CA VAL A 331 -21.98 -0.82 -13.38
C VAL A 331 -21.50 -1.06 -11.94
N GLY A 332 -20.19 -0.99 -11.70
CA GLY A 332 -19.59 -1.16 -10.37
C GLY A 332 -19.33 0.16 -9.66
N ARG A 333 -18.88 0.08 -8.40
CA ARG A 333 -18.40 1.23 -7.64
C ARG A 333 -16.89 1.37 -7.81
N ASN A 334 -16.41 2.62 -7.90
CA ASN A 334 -14.98 2.88 -7.75
C ASN A 334 -14.59 2.66 -6.28
N VAL A 335 -13.45 2.00 -6.06
CA VAL A 335 -12.90 1.67 -4.74
C VAL A 335 -11.42 2.00 -4.73
N MET A 336 -10.91 2.47 -3.60
CA MET A 336 -9.49 2.67 -3.31
C MET A 336 -9.31 2.59 -1.80
N THR A 337 -8.07 2.48 -1.31
CA THR A 337 -7.73 2.65 0.10
C THR A 337 -6.73 3.79 0.26
N THR A 338 -6.58 4.36 1.46
CA THR A 338 -5.57 5.41 1.64
C THR A 338 -4.15 4.83 1.60
N ASN A 339 -3.98 3.55 1.97
CA ASN A 339 -2.70 2.85 1.83
C ASN A 339 -2.24 2.78 0.36
N GLU A 340 -3.08 2.29 -0.55
CA GLU A 340 -2.69 2.17 -1.96
C GLU A 340 -2.52 3.53 -2.65
N ILE A 341 -3.36 4.52 -2.33
CA ILE A 341 -3.22 5.87 -2.89
C ILE A 341 -1.94 6.56 -2.41
N THR A 342 -1.60 6.39 -1.13
CA THR A 342 -0.35 6.90 -0.57
C THR A 342 0.86 6.24 -1.21
N GLU A 343 0.79 4.92 -1.42
CA GLU A 343 1.87 4.17 -2.06
C GLU A 343 2.06 4.57 -3.53
N MET A 344 0.97 4.74 -4.30
CA MET A 344 1.05 5.30 -5.67
C MET A 344 1.74 6.66 -5.68
N MET A 345 1.37 7.54 -4.75
CA MET A 345 2.00 8.86 -4.66
C MET A 345 3.45 8.75 -4.20
N ARG A 346 3.81 7.83 -3.29
CA ARG A 346 5.20 7.58 -2.89
C ARG A 346 6.05 7.19 -4.11
N GLN A 347 5.58 6.22 -4.91
CA GLN A 347 6.27 5.75 -6.12
C GLN A 347 6.45 6.85 -7.17
N VAL A 348 5.48 7.76 -7.31
CA VAL A 348 5.61 8.95 -8.16
C VAL A 348 6.74 9.86 -7.69
N TYR A 349 6.88 10.08 -6.37
CA TYR A 349 7.90 10.97 -5.81
C TYR A 349 9.29 10.31 -5.67
N THR A 350 9.37 8.98 -5.72
CA THR A 350 10.62 8.22 -5.78
C THR A 350 11.02 7.82 -7.21
N PHE A 351 10.21 8.16 -8.22
CA PHE A 351 10.43 7.79 -9.62
C PHE A 351 10.53 6.28 -9.86
N GLU A 352 9.85 5.48 -9.03
CA GLU A 352 9.77 4.02 -9.18
C GLU A 352 8.75 3.60 -10.25
N GLY A 353 7.70 4.40 -10.45
CA GLY A 353 6.65 4.14 -11.44
C GLY A 353 6.97 4.69 -12.84
N SER A 354 6.44 4.02 -13.87
CA SER A 354 6.45 4.54 -15.24
C SER A 354 5.82 5.93 -15.32
N GLY A 355 6.46 6.88 -16.02
CA GLY A 355 5.92 8.22 -16.24
C GLY A 355 5.74 9.07 -14.98
N SER A 356 6.48 8.78 -13.92
CA SER A 356 6.38 9.49 -12.64
C SER A 356 6.63 10.99 -12.76
N ASP A 357 7.52 11.42 -13.65
CA ASP A 357 7.82 12.82 -13.96
C ASP A 357 6.60 13.57 -14.50
N GLU A 358 5.83 12.95 -15.40
CA GLU A 358 4.60 13.51 -15.96
C GLU A 358 3.52 13.69 -14.89
N ILE A 359 3.33 12.67 -14.05
CA ILE A 359 2.34 12.71 -12.97
C ILE A 359 2.74 13.76 -11.93
N LEU A 360 4.04 13.83 -11.59
CA LEU A 360 4.58 14.80 -10.65
C LEU A 360 4.37 16.24 -11.13
N ASP A 361 4.69 16.55 -12.39
CA ASP A 361 4.47 17.90 -12.95
C ASP A 361 3.00 18.32 -12.84
N ALA A 362 2.08 17.40 -13.12
CA ALA A 362 0.66 17.65 -12.98
C ALA A 362 0.22 17.87 -11.51
N MET A 363 0.80 17.14 -10.54
CA MET A 363 0.51 17.28 -9.11
C MET A 363 1.04 18.59 -8.52
N VAL A 364 2.25 18.99 -8.88
CA VAL A 364 2.84 20.28 -8.45
C VAL A 364 1.99 21.45 -8.98
N GLY A 365 1.38 21.27 -10.15
CA GLY A 365 0.49 22.24 -10.76
C GLY A 365 -0.91 22.37 -10.13
N GLN A 366 -1.28 21.52 -9.16
CA GLN A 366 -2.60 21.53 -8.51
C GLN A 366 -2.97 22.94 -8.02
N TYR A 367 -4.21 23.38 -8.29
CA TYR A 367 -4.70 24.70 -7.85
C TYR A 367 -5.80 24.65 -6.79
N ASP A 368 -6.36 23.47 -6.52
CA ASP A 368 -7.29 23.28 -5.40
C ASP A 368 -6.51 23.26 -4.07
N TRP A 369 -6.15 24.46 -3.61
CA TRP A 369 -5.32 24.66 -2.42
C TRP A 369 -6.11 24.60 -1.11
N ASP A 370 -7.40 24.28 -1.17
CA ASP A 370 -8.26 24.26 -0.01
C ASP A 370 -7.96 23.07 0.93
N PHE A 371 -7.13 22.08 0.60
CA PHE A 371 -6.85 20.94 1.50
C PHE A 371 -5.43 20.97 2.06
N GLY A 372 -4.52 20.14 1.53
CA GLY A 372 -3.19 19.92 2.07
C GLY A 372 -2.34 21.18 2.06
N TYR A 373 -2.37 21.94 0.96
CA TYR A 373 -1.67 23.22 0.87
C TYR A 373 -2.08 24.18 2.00
N THR A 374 -3.39 24.36 2.23
CA THR A 374 -3.89 25.24 3.29
C THR A 374 -3.57 24.69 4.68
N ALA A 375 -3.64 23.38 4.89
CA ALA A 375 -3.26 22.75 6.16
C ALA A 375 -1.81 23.09 6.52
N ILE A 376 -0.87 22.86 5.59
CA ILE A 376 0.56 23.17 5.75
C ILE A 376 0.77 24.69 5.94
N SER A 377 0.15 25.52 5.11
CA SER A 377 0.30 26.97 5.17
C SER A 377 -0.14 27.56 6.52
N LYS A 378 -1.13 26.95 7.17
CA LYS A 378 -1.64 27.38 8.47
C LYS A 378 -0.73 27.05 9.64
N LEU A 379 0.13 26.04 9.52
CA LEU A 379 1.15 25.72 10.54
C LEU A 379 2.16 26.86 10.70
N ARG A 380 2.37 27.67 9.64
CA ARG A 380 3.35 28.78 9.60
C ARG A 380 4.76 28.35 10.03
N ASN A 381 5.10 27.08 9.81
CA ASN A 381 6.38 26.50 10.15
C ASN A 381 7.27 26.40 8.90
N LYS A 382 8.44 27.05 8.93
CA LYS A 382 9.38 27.07 7.79
C LYS A 382 10.05 25.72 7.52
N ARG A 383 9.97 24.79 8.48
CA ARG A 383 10.44 23.41 8.33
C ARG A 383 9.54 22.60 7.40
N VAL A 384 8.30 23.03 7.16
CA VAL A 384 7.34 22.29 6.34
C VAL A 384 7.09 22.99 5.02
N ALA A 385 7.15 22.24 3.93
CA ALA A 385 6.80 22.71 2.60
C ALA A 385 5.81 21.75 1.93
N TRP A 386 4.78 22.31 1.29
CA TRP A 386 3.92 21.57 0.37
C TRP A 386 4.66 21.37 -0.95
N ILE A 387 4.60 20.16 -1.51
CA ILE A 387 5.27 19.84 -2.78
C ILE A 387 4.32 19.24 -3.84
N GLY A 388 3.05 19.01 -3.51
CA GLY A 388 2.02 18.62 -4.47
C GLY A 388 0.85 17.90 -3.80
N GLU A 389 -0.33 17.89 -4.43
CA GLU A 389 -1.47 17.10 -3.92
C GLU A 389 -2.47 16.69 -5.00
N LYS A 390 -3.21 15.61 -4.71
CA LYS A 390 -4.47 15.30 -5.39
C LYS A 390 -5.62 15.42 -4.38
N THR A 391 -6.60 16.26 -4.70
CA THR A 391 -7.81 16.44 -3.89
C THR A 391 -8.95 15.53 -4.32
N GLY A 392 -9.86 15.21 -3.39
CA GLY A 392 -11.09 14.46 -3.65
C GLY A 392 -12.25 14.97 -2.81
N GLN A 393 -13.36 15.35 -3.45
CA GLN A 393 -14.57 15.77 -2.75
C GLN A 393 -15.83 15.34 -3.51
N ASN A 394 -16.80 14.77 -2.79
CA ASN A 394 -18.19 14.61 -3.22
C ASN A 394 -19.11 14.61 -1.97
N SER A 395 -20.36 14.16 -2.10
CA SER A 395 -21.31 14.10 -0.97
C SER A 395 -20.93 13.06 0.11
N ASN A 396 -20.13 12.05 -0.27
CA ASN A 396 -19.85 10.88 0.54
C ASN A 396 -18.44 10.91 1.15
N VAL A 397 -17.53 11.72 0.61
CA VAL A 397 -16.18 11.84 1.15
C VAL A 397 -15.60 13.22 0.86
N ILE A 398 -14.71 13.65 1.73
CA ILE A 398 -13.69 14.67 1.46
C ILE A 398 -12.32 14.08 1.80
N GLY A 399 -11.30 14.38 1.00
CA GLY A 399 -9.94 13.93 1.27
C GLY A 399 -8.89 14.57 0.37
N SER A 400 -7.63 14.38 0.75
CA SER A 400 -6.47 14.75 -0.05
C SER A 400 -5.36 13.73 0.15
N SER A 401 -4.59 13.48 -0.91
CA SER A 401 -3.28 12.84 -0.86
C SER A 401 -2.24 13.91 -1.16
N THR A 402 -1.43 14.24 -0.17
CA THR A 402 -0.53 15.40 -0.18
C THR A 402 0.90 14.96 0.06
N ALA A 403 1.79 15.34 -0.84
CA ALA A 403 3.21 15.23 -0.61
C ALA A 403 3.73 16.51 0.04
N LEU A 404 4.61 16.32 1.02
CA LEU A 404 5.20 17.39 1.80
C LEU A 404 6.65 17.08 2.13
N LYS A 405 7.41 18.14 2.41
CA LYS A 405 8.76 18.07 2.96
C LYS A 405 8.71 18.58 4.40
N ILE A 406 9.38 17.88 5.32
CA ILE A 406 9.62 18.31 6.70
C ILE A 406 11.15 18.27 6.88
N ASP A 407 11.77 19.42 7.17
CA ASP A 407 13.21 19.62 7.15
C ASP A 407 13.85 19.16 5.84
N ASP A 408 14.53 18.02 5.81
CA ASP A 408 15.11 17.40 4.61
C ASP A 408 14.42 16.11 4.16
N GLU A 409 13.49 15.61 4.98
CA GLU A 409 12.74 14.40 4.71
C GLU A 409 11.44 14.68 3.96
N ARG A 410 10.98 13.70 3.20
CA ARG A 410 9.79 13.82 2.35
C ARG A 410 8.77 12.77 2.72
N TYR A 411 7.51 13.19 2.76
CA TYR A 411 6.38 12.37 3.15
C TYR A 411 5.25 12.49 2.15
N VAL A 412 4.41 11.46 2.13
CA VAL A 412 3.07 11.48 1.56
C VAL A 412 2.08 11.26 2.69
N LEU A 413 1.08 12.13 2.79
CA LEU A 413 -0.02 12.03 3.74
C LEU A 413 -1.34 12.00 2.99
N THR A 414 -2.08 10.90 3.13
CA THR A 414 -3.44 10.76 2.62
C THR A 414 -4.43 10.73 3.77
N VAL A 415 -5.42 11.63 3.74
CA VAL A 415 -6.51 11.67 4.71
C VAL A 415 -7.85 11.68 3.98
N THR A 416 -8.79 10.86 4.44
CA THR A 416 -10.19 10.88 3.98
C THR A 416 -11.16 10.92 5.15
N ILE A 417 -12.31 11.58 4.94
CA ILE A 417 -13.39 11.71 5.91
C ILE A 417 -14.72 11.38 5.24
N ASP A 418 -15.36 10.31 5.69
CA ASP A 418 -16.65 9.85 5.19
C ASP A 418 -17.79 10.79 5.59
N ASN A 419 -18.74 10.94 4.66
CA ASN A 419 -20.00 11.66 4.83
C ASN A 419 -19.77 13.05 5.45
N SER A 420 -18.84 13.80 4.88
CA SER A 420 -18.40 15.10 5.39
C SER A 420 -18.02 16.05 4.27
N GLY A 421 -18.48 17.29 4.37
CA GLY A 421 -17.96 18.44 3.61
C GLY A 421 -17.09 19.36 4.47
N ASN A 422 -16.68 18.93 5.66
CA ASN A 422 -15.99 19.75 6.63
C ASN A 422 -14.49 19.87 6.27
N GLN A 423 -14.18 20.81 5.37
CA GLN A 423 -12.81 21.11 4.97
C GLN A 423 -11.92 21.56 6.15
N HIS A 424 -12.50 22.18 7.18
CA HIS A 424 -11.76 22.56 8.38
C HIS A 424 -11.25 21.34 9.14
N MET A 425 -12.10 20.33 9.34
CA MET A 425 -11.73 19.08 9.99
C MET A 425 -10.65 18.33 9.21
N LEU A 426 -10.76 18.27 7.87
CA LEU A 426 -9.70 17.67 7.05
C LEU A 426 -8.36 18.37 7.25
N ARG A 427 -8.33 19.71 7.18
CA ARG A 427 -7.12 20.50 7.41
C ARG A 427 -6.57 20.32 8.82
N GLN A 428 -7.45 20.21 9.82
CA GLN A 428 -7.06 19.99 11.20
C GLN A 428 -6.37 18.63 11.35
N VAL A 429 -6.99 17.53 10.90
CA VAL A 429 -6.38 16.19 10.96
C VAL A 429 -5.03 16.17 10.25
N MET A 430 -4.94 16.73 9.04
CA MET A 430 -3.66 16.80 8.33
C MET A 430 -2.62 17.64 9.08
N GLY A 431 -3.03 18.78 9.62
CA GLY A 431 -2.15 19.66 10.41
C GLY A 431 -1.64 18.99 11.68
N ASP A 432 -2.51 18.27 12.39
CA ASP A 432 -2.18 17.58 13.64
C ASP A 432 -1.19 16.43 13.38
N VAL A 433 -1.36 15.68 12.28
CA VAL A 433 -0.40 14.63 11.87
C VAL A 433 0.97 15.24 11.58
N ILE A 434 1.02 16.33 10.81
CA ILE A 434 2.27 17.00 10.46
C ILE A 434 2.93 17.59 11.71
N GLN A 435 2.14 18.16 12.61
CA GLN A 435 2.61 18.73 13.86
C GLN A 435 3.20 17.66 14.78
N HIS A 436 2.59 16.47 14.85
CA HIS A 436 3.16 15.35 15.59
C HIS A 436 4.55 14.96 15.09
N VAL A 437 4.74 14.83 13.77
CA VAL A 437 6.07 14.52 13.17
C VAL A 437 7.08 15.65 13.46
N LEU A 438 6.65 16.91 13.51
CA LEU A 438 7.51 18.03 13.85
C LEU A 438 8.01 18.00 15.30
N ASP A 439 7.16 17.51 16.22
CA ASP A 439 7.37 17.53 17.67
C ASP A 439 8.14 16.29 18.15
N GLU A 440 7.75 15.10 17.69
CA GLU A 440 8.32 13.82 18.13
C GLU A 440 9.49 13.35 17.25
N GLY A 441 9.63 13.92 16.05
CA GLY A 441 10.69 13.58 15.10
C GLY A 441 10.21 12.73 13.93
N HIS A 442 11.14 12.50 13.00
CA HIS A 442 10.88 11.78 11.76
C HIS A 442 10.56 10.30 12.00
N LEU A 443 9.70 9.73 11.15
CA LEU A 443 9.36 8.30 11.18
C LEU A 443 10.59 7.39 11.05
N VAL A 444 11.66 7.91 10.46
CA VAL A 444 12.92 7.20 10.27
C VAL A 444 14.07 7.98 10.91
N PRO A 445 15.12 7.28 11.39
CA PRO A 445 16.30 7.94 11.91
C PRO A 445 16.91 8.85 10.84
N VAL A 446 17.00 10.15 11.14
CA VAL A 446 17.65 11.12 10.24
C VAL A 446 19.12 10.76 10.13
N THR A 447 19.54 10.30 8.95
CA THR A 447 20.96 10.10 8.66
C THR A 447 21.59 11.48 8.45
N ARG A 448 22.34 11.94 9.46
CA ARG A 448 23.08 13.20 9.40
C ARG A 448 24.36 13.10 8.58
#